data_AF-A0A059G962-F1
#
_entry.id   AF-A0A059G962-F1
#
_cell.length_a   1.000
_cell.length_b   1.000
_cell.length_c   1.000
_cell.angle_alpha   90.00
_cell.angle_beta   90.00
_cell.angle_gamma   90.00
#
_symmetry.space_group_name_H-M   'P 1'
#
loop_
_entity.id
_entity.type
_entity.pdbx_description
1 polymer ?
#
loop_
_entity_poly.entity_id
_entity_poly.type
_entity_poly.pdbx_seq_one_letter_code
_entity_poly.pdbx_strand_id
1 'polypeptide(L)'
;MRLFRHLVSWALALFLIVMFVQATIYPLPNPPEGSVKFFDPPGTNIVFQTLAERSGQTLFEPAGRILTGVLELVAALFLLFPFTRRFGAIISATILGAAVAFHLSPWLGREVPLSLARGETATDGGMLFMLAIIMLVSSLLVLVVHPGRPE
;
A
#
# COMPACT_ATOMS: atom_id res chain seq x y z
N MET A 1 20.64 22.39 7.71
CA MET A 1 20.44 21.12 6.97
C MET A 1 19.77 20.02 7.79
N ARG A 2 20.14 19.80 9.07
CA ARG A 2 19.55 18.74 9.91
C ARG A 2 18.04 18.89 10.13
N LEU A 3 17.57 20.09 10.48
CA LEU A 3 16.13 20.38 10.66
C LEU A 3 15.32 20.06 9.40
N PHE A 4 15.78 20.54 8.23
CA PHE A 4 15.13 20.27 6.95
C PHE A 4 14.98 18.77 6.68
N ARG A 5 16.04 17.97 6.89
CA ARG A 5 15.99 16.51 6.75
C ARG A 5 14.99 15.85 7.71
N HIS A 6 14.88 16.34 8.94
CA HIS A 6 13.87 15.86 9.88
C HIS A 6 12.44 16.17 9.40
N LEU A 7 12.18 17.40 8.94
CA LEU A 7 10.87 17.79 8.43
C LEU A 7 10.47 16.95 7.21
N VAL A 8 11.38 16.78 6.24
CA VAL A 8 11.13 15.92 5.06
C VAL A 8 10.89 14.47 5.47
N SER A 9 11.69 13.93 6.40
CA SER A 9 11.49 12.55 6.89
C SER A 9 10.12 12.37 7.56
N TRP A 10 9.63 13.37 8.30
CA TRP A 10 8.30 13.33 8.90
C TRP A 10 7.19 13.46 7.86
N ALA A 11 7.33 14.38 6.90
CA ALA A 11 6.34 14.55 5.83
C ALA A 11 6.15 13.24 5.04
N LEU A 12 7.24 12.60 4.64
CA LEU A 12 7.20 11.31 3.93
C LEU A 12 6.64 10.18 4.80
N ALA A 13 7.04 10.12 6.08
CA ALA A 13 6.54 9.08 6.99
C ALA A 13 5.03 9.23 7.23
N LEU A 14 4.54 10.45 7.49
CA LEU A 14 3.13 10.71 7.70
C LEU A 14 2.31 10.44 6.43
N PHE A 15 2.81 10.83 5.26
CA PHE A 15 2.18 10.47 3.98
C PHE A 15 2.00 8.96 3.85
N LEU A 16 3.06 8.17 4.06
CA LEU A 16 3.01 6.71 4.00
C LEU A 16 2.04 6.11 5.03
N ILE A 17 2.09 6.58 6.28
CA ILE A 17 1.20 6.13 7.35
C ILE A 17 -0.26 6.37 6.96
N VAL A 18 -0.60 7.57 6.50
CA VAL A 18 -1.98 7.92 6.10
C VAL A 18 -2.43 7.03 4.95
N MET A 19 -1.58 6.80 3.94
CA MET A 19 -1.93 5.94 2.81
C MET A 19 -2.11 4.46 3.21
N PHE A 20 -1.27 3.92 4.11
CA PHE A 20 -1.46 2.57 4.64
C PHE A 20 -2.75 2.44 5.46
N VAL A 21 -3.07 3.44 6.29
CA VAL A 21 -4.33 3.47 7.04
C VAL A 21 -5.53 3.58 6.09
N GLN A 22 -5.43 4.42 5.06
CA GLN A 22 -6.45 4.55 4.03
C GLN A 22 -6.70 3.20 3.33
N ALA A 23 -5.66 2.52 2.87
CA ALA A 23 -5.81 1.25 2.17
C ALA A 23 -6.34 0.09 3.05
N THR A 24 -6.18 0.18 4.37
CA THR A 24 -6.52 -0.92 5.29
C THR A 24 -7.90 -0.77 5.92
N ILE A 25 -8.27 0.44 6.33
CA ILE A 25 -9.45 0.65 7.17
C ILE A 25 -10.29 1.89 6.84
N TYR A 26 -9.76 2.94 6.19
CA TYR A 26 -10.46 4.22 6.04
C TYR A 26 -11.07 4.40 4.63
N PRO A 27 -12.25 5.04 4.48
CA PRO A 27 -13.04 5.71 5.52
C PRO A 27 -13.91 4.76 6.35
N LEU A 28 -13.92 4.98 7.68
CA LEU A 28 -14.88 4.36 8.58
C LEU A 28 -16.06 5.30 8.85
N PRO A 29 -17.28 4.80 9.12
CA PRO A 29 -17.64 3.38 9.16
C PRO A 29 -18.00 2.77 7.78
N ASN A 30 -18.14 3.59 6.74
CA ASN A 30 -18.67 3.19 5.44
C ASN A 30 -17.61 3.38 4.33
N PRO A 31 -16.63 2.46 4.21
CA PRO A 31 -15.69 2.49 3.11
C PRO A 31 -16.39 2.16 1.79
N PRO A 32 -15.93 2.69 0.65
CA PRO A 32 -16.36 2.20 -0.66
C PRO A 32 -16.17 0.68 -0.75
N GLU A 33 -17.13 -0.01 -1.35
CA GLU A 33 -17.07 -1.47 -1.49
C GLU A 33 -15.81 -1.89 -2.26
N GLY A 34 -15.10 -2.89 -1.73
CA GLY A 34 -13.96 -3.50 -2.39
C GLY A 34 -12.67 -2.67 -2.34
N SER A 35 -12.64 -1.61 -1.54
CA SER A 35 -11.53 -0.67 -1.43
C SER A 35 -10.62 -0.86 -0.21
N VAL A 36 -11.04 -1.60 0.83
CA VAL A 36 -10.31 -1.69 2.12
C VAL A 36 -9.93 -3.12 2.51
N LYS A 37 -8.70 -3.28 2.99
CA LYS A 37 -8.17 -4.63 3.23
C LYS A 37 -8.79 -5.37 4.40
N PHE A 38 -9.37 -4.75 5.43
CA PHE A 38 -9.83 -5.47 6.62
C PHE A 38 -11.33 -5.66 6.76
N PHE A 39 -12.14 -4.76 6.20
CA PHE A 39 -13.59 -4.80 6.40
C PHE A 39 -14.36 -5.28 5.18
N ASP A 40 -13.73 -5.38 4.01
CA ASP A 40 -14.33 -6.01 2.84
C ASP A 40 -14.58 -7.51 3.11
N PRO A 41 -15.79 -8.02 2.84
CA PRO A 41 -16.07 -9.45 2.84
C PRO A 41 -15.10 -10.25 1.94
N PRO A 42 -14.87 -11.54 2.22
CA PRO A 42 -14.05 -12.38 1.33
C PRO A 42 -14.58 -12.37 -0.10
N GLY A 43 -13.70 -12.09 -1.06
CA GLY A 43 -14.02 -12.11 -2.49
C GLY A 43 -14.61 -10.82 -3.05
N THR A 44 -14.76 -9.76 -2.24
CA THR A 44 -15.28 -8.47 -2.71
C THR A 44 -14.20 -7.41 -2.90
N ASN A 45 -12.99 -7.61 -2.37
CA ASN A 45 -11.91 -6.66 -2.56
C ASN A 45 -11.40 -6.69 -4.01
N ILE A 46 -11.49 -5.54 -4.68
CA ILE A 46 -11.28 -5.43 -6.13
C ILE A 46 -9.86 -5.88 -6.51
N VAL A 47 -8.83 -5.39 -5.82
CA VAL A 47 -7.43 -5.65 -6.18
C VAL A 47 -7.08 -7.13 -5.96
N PHE A 48 -7.39 -7.65 -4.78
CA PHE A 48 -6.99 -9.02 -4.42
C PHE A 48 -7.85 -10.08 -5.10
N GLN A 49 -9.15 -9.82 -5.30
CA GLN A 49 -10.00 -10.71 -6.08
C GLN A 49 -9.58 -10.73 -7.56
N THR A 50 -9.25 -9.57 -8.14
CA THR A 50 -8.70 -9.50 -9.51
C THR A 50 -7.43 -10.34 -9.65
N LEU A 51 -6.51 -10.24 -8.68
CA LEU A 51 -5.31 -11.08 -8.62
C LEU A 51 -5.66 -12.57 -8.51
N ALA A 52 -6.56 -12.94 -7.60
CA ALA A 52 -6.95 -14.33 -7.39
C ALA A 52 -7.55 -14.97 -8.66
N GLU A 53 -8.48 -14.28 -9.31
CA GLU A 53 -9.17 -14.75 -10.52
C GLU A 53 -8.21 -14.88 -11.70
N ARG A 54 -7.42 -13.84 -11.98
CA ARG A 54 -6.55 -13.80 -13.17
C ARG A 54 -5.30 -14.66 -13.03
N SER A 55 -4.82 -14.89 -11.81
CA SER A 55 -3.69 -15.80 -11.57
C SER A 55 -4.12 -17.25 -11.35
N GLY A 56 -5.39 -17.49 -11.03
CA GLY A 56 -5.89 -18.81 -10.60
C GLY A 56 -5.47 -19.20 -9.18
N GLN A 57 -4.87 -18.29 -8.41
CA GLN A 57 -4.37 -18.55 -7.06
C GLN A 57 -5.29 -17.93 -6.00
N THR A 58 -6.06 -18.78 -5.31
CA THR A 58 -6.97 -18.35 -4.23
C THR A 58 -6.24 -17.78 -3.01
N LEU A 59 -4.92 -17.94 -2.91
CA LEU A 59 -4.15 -17.39 -1.80
C LEU A 59 -4.20 -15.85 -1.74
N PHE A 60 -4.38 -15.18 -2.87
CA PHE A 60 -4.44 -13.71 -2.90
C PHE A 60 -5.62 -13.16 -2.11
N GLU A 61 -6.77 -13.82 -2.13
CA GLU A 61 -8.01 -13.36 -1.48
C GLU A 61 -8.71 -14.50 -0.73
N PRO A 62 -8.98 -14.37 0.59
CA PRO A 62 -8.71 -13.20 1.45
C PRO A 62 -7.34 -13.23 2.14
N ALA A 63 -6.63 -14.36 2.13
CA ALA A 63 -5.44 -14.54 2.97
C ALA A 63 -4.32 -13.53 2.65
N GLY A 64 -3.98 -13.38 1.37
CA GLY A 64 -2.99 -12.41 0.89
C GLY A 64 -3.37 -10.98 1.25
N ARG A 65 -4.63 -10.60 1.02
CA ARG A 65 -5.19 -9.29 1.41
C ARG A 65 -4.97 -8.97 2.87
N ILE A 66 -5.38 -9.86 3.77
CA ILE A 66 -5.28 -9.65 5.22
C ILE A 66 -3.81 -9.58 5.64
N LEU A 67 -2.97 -10.48 5.13
CA LEU A 67 -1.53 -10.45 5.42
C LEU A 67 -0.89 -9.12 4.98
N THR A 68 -1.18 -8.66 3.76
CA THR A 68 -0.69 -7.37 3.27
C THR A 68 -1.16 -6.22 4.18
N GLY A 69 -2.45 -6.19 4.56
CA GLY A 69 -2.96 -5.15 5.45
C GLY A 69 -2.28 -5.13 6.83
N VAL A 70 -2.00 -6.31 7.40
CA VAL A 70 -1.25 -6.41 8.67
C VAL A 70 0.18 -5.86 8.50
N LEU A 71 0.87 -6.25 7.44
CA LEU A 71 2.23 -5.78 7.17
C LEU A 71 2.30 -4.27 6.94
N GLU A 72 1.30 -3.69 6.27
CA GLU A 72 1.19 -2.24 6.07
C GLU A 72 0.97 -1.48 7.39
N LEU A 73 0.12 -1.98 8.29
CA LEU A 73 -0.04 -1.36 9.61
C LEU A 73 1.21 -1.50 10.49
N VAL A 74 1.92 -2.64 10.40
CA VAL A 74 3.22 -2.81 11.07
C VAL A 74 4.24 -1.81 10.52
N ALA A 75 4.29 -1.61 9.20
CA ALA A 75 5.14 -0.61 8.58
C ALA A 75 4.79 0.81 9.07
N ALA A 76 3.50 1.15 9.11
CA ALA A 76 3.01 2.43 9.59
C ALA A 76 3.40 2.68 11.07
N LEU A 77 3.26 1.66 11.93
CA LEU A 77 3.68 1.72 13.33
C LEU A 77 5.18 2.02 13.47
N PHE A 78 6.02 1.34 12.69
CA PHE A 78 7.46 1.59 12.72
C PHE A 78 7.86 2.94 12.13
N LEU A 79 7.14 3.44 11.12
CA LEU A 79 7.35 4.77 10.54
C LEU A 79 7.01 5.90 11.53
N LEU A 80 6.03 5.68 12.40
CA LEU A 80 5.58 6.65 13.40
C LEU A 80 6.71 7.02 14.36
N PHE A 81 7.43 6.03 14.89
CA PHE A 81 8.51 6.27 15.85
C PHE A 81 9.85 6.53 15.15
N PRO A 82 10.51 7.68 15.39
CA PRO A 82 11.76 8.02 14.71
C PRO A 82 12.86 6.96 14.84
N PHE A 83 13.00 6.32 15.99
CA PHE A 83 14.06 5.35 16.25
C PHE A 83 13.88 4.01 15.49
N THR A 84 12.68 3.72 14.98
CA THR A 84 12.39 2.55 14.13
C THR A 84 12.10 2.92 12.68
N ARG A 85 12.10 4.21 12.33
CA ARG A 85 11.57 4.70 11.04
C ARG A 85 12.25 4.08 9.83
N ARG A 86 13.57 3.88 9.88
CA ARG A 86 14.29 3.20 8.79
C ARG A 86 13.80 1.77 8.58
N PHE A 87 13.51 1.05 9.65
CA PHE A 87 12.96 -0.30 9.56
C PHE A 87 11.56 -0.29 8.94
N GLY A 88 10.69 0.63 9.39
CA GLY A 88 9.37 0.83 8.77
C GLY A 88 9.44 1.18 7.29
N ALA A 89 10.42 1.99 6.88
CA ALA A 89 10.65 2.34 5.49
C ALA A 89 11.14 1.16 4.64
N ILE A 90 11.99 0.27 5.18
CA ILE A 90 12.39 -0.96 4.50
C ILE A 90 11.17 -1.86 4.26
N ILE A 91 10.36 -2.10 5.29
CA ILE A 91 9.13 -2.90 5.16
C ILE A 91 8.21 -2.28 4.11
N SER A 92 8.01 -0.97 4.16
CA SER A 92 7.21 -0.23 3.19
C SER A 92 7.72 -0.43 1.76
N ALA A 93 9.03 -0.27 1.54
CA ALA A 93 9.64 -0.45 0.22
C ALA A 93 9.46 -1.88 -0.31
N THR A 94 9.54 -2.90 0.56
CA THR A 94 9.30 -4.29 0.17
C THR A 94 7.84 -4.52 -0.23
N ILE A 95 6.88 -4.07 0.58
CA ILE A 95 5.44 -4.22 0.28
C ILE A 95 5.08 -3.49 -1.02
N LEU A 96 5.51 -2.24 -1.15
CA LEU A 96 5.18 -1.39 -2.30
C LEU A 96 5.94 -1.81 -3.56
N GLY A 97 7.15 -2.34 -3.42
CA GLY A 97 7.88 -2.98 -4.50
C GLY A 97 7.13 -4.20 -5.05
N ALA A 98 6.59 -5.04 -4.16
CA ALA A 98 5.73 -6.14 -4.56
C ALA A 98 4.43 -5.65 -5.23
N ALA A 99 3.78 -4.61 -4.70
CA ALA A 99 2.59 -4.01 -5.32
C ALA A 99 2.87 -3.50 -6.74
N VAL A 100 3.97 -2.77 -6.95
CA VAL A 100 4.43 -2.33 -8.27
C VAL A 100 4.71 -3.53 -9.18
N ALA A 101 5.36 -4.58 -8.67
CA ALA A 101 5.61 -5.79 -9.45
C ALA A 101 4.31 -6.48 -9.89
N PHE A 102 3.28 -6.53 -9.03
CA PHE A 102 1.97 -7.06 -9.41
C PHE A 102 1.28 -6.21 -10.48
N HIS A 103 1.34 -4.88 -10.39
CA HIS A 103 0.84 -4.01 -11.46
C HIS A 103 1.55 -4.20 -12.80
N LEU A 104 2.82 -4.59 -12.79
CA LEU A 104 3.58 -4.93 -14.01
C LEU A 104 3.33 -6.37 -14.49
N SER A 105 2.70 -7.20 -13.66
CA SER A 105 2.33 -8.57 -14.03
C SER A 105 1.07 -8.60 -14.91
N PRO A 106 0.86 -9.68 -15.68
CA PRO A 106 -0.38 -9.89 -16.43
C PRO A 106 -1.61 -10.11 -15.54
N TRP A 107 -1.42 -10.34 -14.23
CA TRP A 107 -2.52 -10.66 -13.32
C TRP A 107 -3.25 -9.43 -12.81
N LEU A 108 -2.56 -8.36 -12.39
CA LEU A 108 -3.23 -7.13 -11.97
C LEU A 108 -3.32 -6.12 -13.12
N GLY A 109 -2.19 -5.87 -13.78
CA GLY A 109 -2.07 -4.82 -14.78
C GLY A 109 -1.94 -3.42 -14.18
N ARG A 110 -1.61 -2.45 -15.04
CA ARG A 110 -1.42 -1.05 -14.62
C ARG A 110 -2.73 -0.37 -14.28
N GLU A 111 -3.81 -0.78 -14.93
CA GLU A 111 -5.17 -0.30 -14.69
C GLU A 111 -5.98 -1.37 -13.98
N VAL A 112 -6.57 -1.01 -12.85
CA VAL A 112 -7.36 -1.91 -12.01
C VAL A 112 -8.84 -1.68 -12.32
N PRO A 113 -9.68 -2.74 -12.44
CA PRO A 113 -11.13 -2.58 -12.58
C PRO A 113 -11.72 -1.74 -11.44
N LEU A 114 -12.78 -0.98 -11.70
CA LEU A 114 -13.50 -0.26 -10.62
C LEU A 114 -14.57 -1.12 -9.93
N SER A 115 -14.88 -2.28 -10.49
CA SER A 115 -15.95 -3.18 -10.04
C SER A 115 -15.63 -4.61 -10.42
N LEU A 116 -16.14 -5.55 -9.64
CA LEU A 116 -16.10 -6.99 -9.94
C LEU A 116 -17.37 -7.45 -10.70
N ALA A 117 -18.32 -6.54 -10.95
CA ALA A 117 -19.57 -6.86 -11.62
C ALA A 117 -19.34 -7.28 -13.07
N ARG A 118 -20.05 -8.33 -13.49
CA ARG A 118 -19.92 -8.88 -14.84
C ARG A 118 -20.39 -7.88 -15.89
N GLY A 119 -19.52 -7.60 -16.86
CA GLY A 119 -19.81 -6.71 -17.99
C GLY A 119 -19.38 -5.27 -17.76
N GLU A 120 -18.93 -4.91 -16.56
CA GLU A 120 -18.28 -3.62 -16.31
C GLU A 120 -16.81 -3.68 -16.78
N THR A 121 -16.38 -2.63 -17.49
CA THR A 121 -15.04 -2.54 -18.08
C THR A 121 -14.29 -1.28 -17.65
N ALA A 122 -14.90 -0.45 -16.80
CA ALA A 122 -14.27 0.77 -16.31
C ALA A 122 -13.08 0.45 -15.40
N THR A 123 -12.01 1.22 -15.55
CA THR A 123 -10.77 1.08 -14.78
C THR A 123 -10.44 2.36 -14.01
N ASP A 124 -9.53 2.25 -13.06
CA ASP A 124 -9.01 3.37 -12.26
C ASP A 124 -8.06 4.30 -13.05
N GLY A 125 -7.87 4.08 -14.35
CA GLY A 125 -6.96 4.85 -15.20
C GLY A 125 -5.50 4.80 -14.76
N GLY A 126 -5.11 3.80 -13.97
CA GLY A 126 -3.75 3.62 -13.45
C GLY A 126 -3.44 4.41 -12.19
N MET A 127 -4.46 4.95 -11.52
CA MET A 127 -4.30 5.72 -10.29
C MET A 127 -3.63 4.90 -9.17
N LEU A 128 -4.04 3.65 -8.96
CA LEU A 128 -3.43 2.79 -7.94
C LEU A 128 -1.97 2.45 -8.26
N PHE A 129 -1.65 2.21 -9.54
CA PHE A 129 -0.27 1.95 -9.96
C PHE A 129 0.64 3.17 -9.72
N MET A 130 0.18 4.36 -10.09
CA MET A 130 0.91 5.61 -9.84
C MET A 130 1.07 5.88 -8.34
N LEU A 131 0.03 5.63 -7.55
CA LEU A 131 0.10 5.75 -6.09
C LEU A 131 1.14 4.79 -5.50
N ALA A 132 1.16 3.52 -5.94
CA ALA A 132 2.14 2.53 -5.51
C ALA A 132 3.58 2.99 -5.81
N ILE A 133 3.83 3.57 -6.99
CA ILE A 133 5.14 4.15 -7.35
C ILE A 133 5.50 5.32 -6.43
N ILE A 134 4.58 6.27 -6.22
CA ILE A 134 4.83 7.46 -5.38
C ILE A 134 5.15 7.02 -3.94
N MET A 135 4.39 6.08 -3.41
CA MET A 135 4.65 5.53 -2.07
C MET A 135 5.99 4.77 -2.03
N LEU A 136 6.31 3.96 -3.05
CA LEU A 136 7.58 3.24 -3.12
C LEU A 136 8.75 4.23 -3.09
N VAL A 137 8.74 5.25 -3.96
CA VAL A 137 9.77 6.29 -3.98
C VAL A 137 9.83 7.03 -2.64
N SER A 138 8.67 7.36 -2.04
CA SER A 138 8.61 8.00 -0.74
C SER A 138 9.28 7.15 0.36
N SER A 139 9.06 5.84 0.36
CA SER A 139 9.69 4.92 1.32
C SER A 139 11.21 4.84 1.14
N LEU A 140 11.70 4.80 -0.11
CA LEU A 140 13.12 4.82 -0.41
C LEU A 140 13.77 6.16 0.00
N LEU A 141 13.08 7.29 -0.23
CA LEU A 141 13.55 8.60 0.18
C LEU A 141 13.65 8.73 1.70
N VAL A 142 12.75 8.09 2.48
CA VAL A 142 12.88 8.05 3.94
C VAL A 142 14.22 7.42 4.35
N LEU A 143 14.69 6.36 3.67
CA LEU A 143 15.98 5.73 3.99
C LEU A 143 17.17 6.68 3.79
N VAL A 144 17.10 7.54 2.78
CA VAL A 144 18.15 8.50 2.45
C VAL A 144 18.10 9.72 3.37
N VAL A 145 16.91 10.31 3.55
CA VAL A 145 16.78 11.59 4.25
C VAL A 145 16.77 11.45 5.77
N HIS A 146 16.31 10.32 6.31
CA HIS A 146 16.17 10.12 7.75
C HIS A 146 17.53 10.19 8.46
N PRO A 147 17.72 11.14 9.40
CA PRO A 147 18.99 11.31 10.09
C PRO A 147 19.38 10.04 10.86
N GLY A 148 20.68 9.70 10.82
CA GLY A 148 21.21 8.63 11.65
C GLY A 148 21.18 8.98 13.13
N ARG A 149 21.45 7.99 14.00
CA ARG A 149 21.67 8.25 15.42
C ARG A 149 22.81 9.29 15.55
N PRO A 150 22.64 10.35 16.35
CA PRO A 150 23.79 11.14 16.75
C PRO A 150 24.74 10.23 17.52
N GLU A 151 25.99 10.15 17.07
CA GLU A 151 27.09 9.57 17.85
C GLU A 151 27.39 10.43 19.07
#